data_AF-A0A8T0L5L3-F1
#
_entry.id   AF-A0A8T0L5L3-F1
#
_cell.length_a   1.000
_cell.length_b   1.000
_cell.length_c   1.000
_cell.angle_alpha   90.00
_cell.angle_beta   90.00
_cell.angle_gamma   90.00
#
_symmetry.space_group_name_H-M   'P 1'
#
loop_
_entity.id
_entity.type
_entity.pdbx_description
1 polymer ?
#
loop_
_entity_poly.entity_id
_entity_poly.type
_entity_poly.pdbx_seq_one_letter_code
_entity_poly.pdbx_strand_id
1 'polypeptide(L)'
;MMAKMTVNKAKWVDKVEVFKKWGRSEEHMLVAFKKHPHCMMNSREKIDAVFSFWVEVLGYSSLEIVKYPVIFQMSLPKRIVPRSLVLRFLDKEGLRKKGASYGSPLLRTENVFLKKFVYGFEKHSSQLLKIYEKSMNQGNTTDQEKLASLKKNMVFRWWLCMEVSGDVFQWLLWTEKLAISGWFEEEDGFAMLVVVW
;
A
#
# COMPACT_ATOMS: atom_id res chain seq x y z
N MET A 1 -11.37 -1.47 -23.78
CA MET A 1 -11.41 -0.64 -22.55
C MET A 1 -11.85 -1.51 -21.36
N MET A 2 -11.03 -2.49 -20.95
CA MET A 2 -11.48 -3.54 -20.00
C MET A 2 -11.67 -3.02 -18.57
N ALA A 3 -10.76 -2.19 -18.06
CA ALA A 3 -10.82 -1.70 -16.68
C ALA A 3 -12.07 -0.85 -16.35
N LYS A 4 -12.63 -0.10 -17.32
CA LYS A 4 -13.88 0.65 -17.14
C LYS A 4 -15.10 -0.28 -17.03
N MET A 5 -15.03 -1.46 -17.65
CA MET A 5 -16.10 -2.47 -17.59
C MET A 5 -16.02 -3.31 -16.31
N THR A 6 -14.83 -3.52 -15.75
CA THR A 6 -14.62 -4.34 -14.55
C THR A 6 -14.80 -3.57 -13.24
N VAL A 7 -14.55 -2.26 -13.23
CA VAL A 7 -14.67 -1.43 -12.02
C VAL A 7 -16.00 -0.68 -12.04
N ASN A 8 -16.85 -0.90 -11.04
CA ASN A 8 -18.11 -0.17 -10.93
C ASN A 8 -17.84 1.36 -10.83
N LYS A 9 -18.81 2.17 -11.26
CA LYS A 9 -18.69 3.63 -11.30
C LYS A 9 -18.38 4.26 -9.95
N ALA A 10 -18.99 3.81 -8.86
CA ALA A 10 -18.73 4.31 -7.50
C ALA A 10 -17.29 4.01 -7.05
N LYS A 11 -16.80 2.79 -7.26
CA LYS A 11 -15.40 2.40 -6.98
C LYS A 11 -14.41 3.18 -7.83
N TRP A 12 -14.77 3.51 -9.06
CA TRP A 12 -13.96 4.36 -9.91
C TRP A 12 -13.84 5.77 -9.33
N VAL A 13 -14.97 6.40 -8.97
CA VAL A 13 -15.00 7.72 -8.35
C VAL A 13 -14.19 7.75 -7.06
N ASP A 14 -14.39 6.78 -6.17
CA ASP A 14 -13.64 6.70 -4.90
C ASP A 14 -12.12 6.59 -5.11
N LYS A 15 -11.67 5.82 -6.10
CA LYS A 15 -10.25 5.75 -6.47
C LYS A 15 -9.74 7.08 -7.04
N VAL A 16 -10.54 7.77 -7.86
CA VAL A 16 -10.18 9.10 -8.38
C VAL A 16 -9.99 10.10 -7.22
N GLU A 17 -10.82 10.05 -6.18
CA GLU A 17 -10.67 10.91 -5.00
C GLU A 17 -9.36 10.66 -4.24
N VAL A 18 -8.89 9.40 -4.18
CA VAL A 18 -7.56 9.10 -3.64
C VAL A 18 -6.47 9.76 -4.47
N PHE A 19 -6.54 9.67 -5.81
CA PHE A 19 -5.56 10.33 -6.66
C PHE A 19 -5.59 11.85 -6.51
N LYS A 20 -6.78 12.45 -6.40
CA LYS A 20 -6.95 13.90 -6.12
C LYS A 20 -6.34 14.31 -4.80
N LYS A 21 -6.50 13.51 -3.74
CA LYS A 21 -5.85 13.74 -2.44
C LYS A 21 -4.33 13.88 -2.58
N TRP A 22 -3.70 13.10 -3.46
CA TRP A 22 -2.24 13.08 -3.63
C TRP A 22 -1.70 13.99 -4.74
N GLY A 23 -2.52 14.43 -5.69
CA GLY A 23 -2.11 15.24 -6.83
C GLY A 23 -2.60 16.68 -6.77
N ARG A 24 -1.78 17.64 -7.22
CA ARG A 24 -2.15 19.06 -7.27
C ARG A 24 -2.84 19.52 -8.58
N SER A 25 -2.80 18.72 -9.64
CA SER A 25 -3.49 19.01 -10.92
C SER A 25 -4.24 17.76 -11.40
N GLU A 26 -5.56 17.84 -11.42
CA GLU A 26 -6.49 16.78 -11.82
C GLU A 26 -6.27 16.34 -13.29
N GLU A 27 -5.92 17.29 -14.16
CA GLU A 27 -5.82 17.07 -15.61
C GLU A 27 -4.70 16.08 -15.97
N HIS A 28 -3.51 16.24 -15.38
CA HIS A 28 -2.39 15.34 -15.66
C HIS A 28 -2.67 13.90 -15.19
N MET A 29 -3.36 13.76 -14.06
CA MET A 29 -3.75 12.46 -13.53
C MET A 29 -4.79 11.77 -14.42
N LEU A 30 -5.83 12.49 -14.83
CA LEU A 30 -6.87 11.95 -15.72
C LEU A 30 -6.29 11.52 -17.07
N VAL A 31 -5.34 12.27 -17.63
CA VAL A 31 -4.66 11.91 -18.88
C VAL A 31 -3.84 10.61 -18.70
N ALA A 32 -3.13 10.47 -17.59
CA ALA A 32 -2.37 9.25 -17.29
C ALA A 32 -3.30 8.03 -17.13
N PHE A 33 -4.45 8.17 -16.47
CA PHE A 33 -5.41 7.07 -16.29
C PHE A 33 -6.12 6.67 -17.58
N LYS A 34 -6.43 7.63 -18.45
CA LYS A 34 -6.94 7.34 -19.80
C LYS A 34 -5.96 6.49 -20.60
N LYS A 35 -4.65 6.81 -20.49
CA LYS A 35 -3.59 6.05 -21.17
C LYS A 35 -3.36 4.68 -20.53
N HIS A 36 -3.40 4.57 -19.20
CA HIS A 36 -3.10 3.34 -18.47
C HIS A 36 -4.17 3.03 -17.42
N PRO A 37 -5.35 2.55 -17.85
CA PRO A 37 -6.48 2.38 -16.95
C PRO A 37 -6.31 1.22 -15.97
N HIS A 38 -5.31 0.35 -16.19
CA HIS A 38 -5.00 -0.78 -15.30
C HIS A 38 -4.57 -0.36 -13.89
N CYS A 39 -4.07 0.86 -13.68
CA CYS A 39 -3.78 1.34 -12.33
C CYS A 39 -5.06 1.41 -11.46
N MET A 40 -6.22 1.65 -12.08
CA MET A 40 -7.53 1.72 -11.43
C MET A 40 -8.10 0.34 -11.09
N MET A 41 -7.45 -0.76 -11.48
CA MET A 41 -7.84 -2.11 -11.08
C MET A 41 -7.36 -2.45 -9.66
N ASN A 42 -6.35 -1.75 -9.14
CA ASN A 42 -5.85 -1.95 -7.77
C ASN A 42 -6.87 -1.46 -6.74
N SER A 43 -6.78 -1.98 -5.51
CA SER A 43 -7.60 -1.49 -4.40
C SER A 43 -7.26 -0.04 -4.04
N ARG A 44 -8.21 0.66 -3.40
CA ARG A 44 -8.00 2.03 -2.93
C ARG A 44 -6.84 2.10 -1.95
N GLU A 45 -6.80 1.14 -1.03
CA GLU A 45 -5.79 1.01 0.03
C GLU A 45 -4.40 0.82 -0.58
N LYS A 46 -4.30 0.01 -1.64
CA LYS A 46 -3.06 -0.19 -2.37
C LYS A 46 -2.56 1.11 -3.01
N ILE A 47 -3.45 1.87 -3.64
CA ILE A 47 -3.10 3.14 -4.30
C ILE A 47 -2.63 4.15 -3.25
N ASP A 48 -3.39 4.32 -2.16
CA ASP A 48 -3.07 5.24 -1.07
C ASP A 48 -1.74 4.88 -0.38
N ALA A 49 -1.50 3.60 -0.11
CA ALA A 49 -0.24 3.12 0.49
C ALA A 49 0.99 3.38 -0.40
N VAL A 50 0.84 3.23 -1.72
CA VAL A 50 1.93 3.54 -2.67
C VAL A 50 2.24 5.02 -2.68
N PHE A 51 1.22 5.90 -2.67
CA PHE A 51 1.44 7.34 -2.60
C PHE A 51 2.02 7.80 -1.26
N SER A 52 1.48 7.32 -0.15
CA SER A 52 2.01 7.62 1.19
C SER A 52 3.49 7.27 1.29
N PHE A 53 3.87 6.07 0.84
CA PHE A 53 5.29 5.71 0.77
C PHE A 53 6.09 6.65 -0.14
N TRP A 54 5.58 6.99 -1.31
CA TRP A 54 6.30 7.83 -2.28
C TRP A 54 6.50 9.27 -1.79
N VAL A 55 5.45 9.89 -1.27
CA VAL A 55 5.44 11.31 -0.92
C VAL A 55 5.95 11.51 0.50
N GLU A 56 5.45 10.74 1.47
CA GLU A 56 5.74 10.96 2.88
C GLU A 56 7.07 10.32 3.29
N VAL A 57 7.36 9.09 2.82
CA VAL A 57 8.58 8.36 3.23
C VAL A 57 9.79 8.75 2.39
N LEU A 58 9.61 8.95 1.08
CA LEU A 58 10.71 9.32 0.18
C LEU A 58 10.82 10.83 -0.07
N GLY A 59 9.75 11.60 0.17
CA GLY A 59 9.75 13.03 -0.14
C GLY A 59 9.64 13.33 -1.64
N TYR A 60 9.24 12.37 -2.47
CA TYR A 60 9.18 12.53 -3.92
C TYR A 60 7.85 13.12 -4.37
N SER A 61 7.86 13.83 -5.50
CA SER A 61 6.63 14.38 -6.07
C SER A 61 5.67 13.27 -6.52
N SER A 62 4.39 13.43 -6.19
CA SER A 62 3.31 12.57 -6.68
C SER A 62 3.15 12.61 -8.20
N LEU A 63 3.57 13.71 -8.85
CA LEU A 63 3.54 13.81 -10.31
C LEU A 63 4.53 12.84 -10.98
N GLU A 64 5.64 12.52 -10.32
CA GLU A 64 6.64 11.59 -10.87
C GLU A 64 6.12 10.16 -10.92
N ILE A 65 5.39 9.70 -9.90
CA ILE A 65 4.86 8.34 -9.89
C ILE A 65 3.68 8.17 -10.86
N VAL A 66 2.89 9.22 -11.05
CA VAL A 66 1.76 9.23 -12.01
C VAL A 66 2.23 9.09 -13.46
N LYS A 67 3.48 9.48 -13.79
CA LYS A 67 4.10 9.19 -15.10
C LYS A 67 4.31 7.70 -15.36
N TYR A 68 4.30 6.89 -14.30
CA TYR A 68 4.49 5.44 -14.37
C TYR A 68 3.35 4.67 -13.68
N PRO A 69 2.10 4.71 -14.20
CA PRO A 69 0.93 4.06 -13.61
C PRO A 69 1.08 2.55 -13.37
N VAL A 70 2.00 1.90 -14.10
CA VAL A 70 2.33 0.48 -13.94
C VAL A 70 2.88 0.17 -12.54
N ILE A 71 3.51 1.15 -11.86
CA ILE A 71 4.05 0.98 -10.51
C ILE A 71 2.96 0.54 -9.52
N PHE A 72 1.72 1.02 -9.67
CA PHE A 72 0.62 0.65 -8.77
C PHE A 72 0.27 -0.84 -8.81
N GLN A 73 0.59 -1.54 -9.91
CA GLN A 73 0.40 -2.98 -10.07
C GLN A 73 1.55 -3.80 -9.46
N MET A 74 2.63 -3.16 -9.03
CA MET A 74 3.78 -3.84 -8.44
C MET A 74 3.58 -4.10 -6.95
N SER A 75 4.24 -5.14 -6.43
CA SER A 75 4.31 -5.35 -4.99
C SER A 75 5.01 -4.16 -4.31
N LEU A 76 4.32 -3.54 -3.36
CA LEU A 76 4.88 -2.44 -2.56
C LEU A 76 6.03 -2.97 -1.69
N PRO A 77 5.82 -3.99 -0.84
CA PRO A 77 6.87 -4.50 0.05
C PRO A 77 8.00 -5.20 -0.71
N LYS A 78 7.70 -5.98 -1.75
CA LYS A 78 8.71 -6.81 -2.45
C LYS A 78 9.39 -6.15 -3.63
N ARG A 79 8.93 -4.98 -4.08
CA ARG A 79 9.50 -4.35 -5.29
C ARG A 79 9.68 -2.85 -5.17
N ILE A 80 8.64 -2.12 -4.76
CA ILE A 80 8.70 -0.66 -4.70
C ILE A 80 9.61 -0.22 -3.56
N VAL A 81 9.40 -0.73 -2.35
CA VAL A 81 10.18 -0.34 -1.15
C VAL A 81 11.68 -0.65 -1.33
N PRO A 82 12.10 -1.88 -1.66
CA PRO A 82 13.52 -2.23 -1.66
C PRO A 82 14.32 -1.43 -2.68
N ARG A 83 13.73 -1.25 -3.86
CA ARG A 83 14.37 -0.52 -4.94
C ARG A 83 14.39 0.98 -4.69
N SER A 84 13.34 1.54 -4.10
CA SER A 84 13.29 2.97 -3.78
C SER A 84 14.30 3.35 -2.69
N LEU A 85 14.53 2.46 -1.71
CA LEU A 85 15.54 2.67 -0.67
C LEU A 85 16.96 2.64 -1.24
N VAL A 86 17.25 1.73 -2.17
CA VAL A 86 18.51 1.72 -2.94
C VAL A 86 18.69 3.05 -3.68
N LEU A 87 17.67 3.52 -4.40
CA LEU A 87 17.76 4.81 -5.12
C LEU A 87 17.97 6.00 -4.17
N ARG A 88 17.29 6.00 -3.02
CA ARG A 88 17.43 7.03 -1.98
C ARG A 88 18.84 7.06 -1.39
N PHE A 89 19.46 5.89 -1.18
CA PHE A 89 20.86 5.82 -0.76
C PHE A 89 21.78 6.43 -1.83
N LEU A 90 21.61 6.02 -3.09
CA LEU A 90 22.42 6.54 -4.19
C LEU A 90 22.31 8.06 -4.36
N ASP A 91 21.12 8.64 -4.09
CA ASP A 91 20.95 10.09 -4.11
C ASP A 91 21.71 10.80 -3.00
N LYS A 92 21.69 10.23 -1.78
CA LYS A 92 22.43 10.79 -0.64
C LYS A 92 23.93 10.78 -0.87
N GLU A 93 24.44 9.74 -1.52
CA GLU A 93 25.86 9.62 -1.90
C GLU A 93 26.21 10.43 -3.17
N GLY A 94 25.26 11.14 -3.78
CA GLY A 94 25.49 11.91 -5.01
C GLY A 94 25.81 11.05 -6.23
N LEU A 95 25.49 9.76 -6.21
CA LEU A 95 25.82 8.78 -7.25
C LEU A 95 24.81 8.75 -8.40
N ARG A 96 23.75 9.56 -8.33
CA ARG A 96 22.74 9.71 -9.39
C ARG A 96 22.78 11.09 -10.00
N LYS A 97 22.59 11.14 -11.33
CA LYS A 97 22.44 12.40 -12.05
C LYS A 97 21.23 13.17 -11.52
N LYS A 98 21.38 14.49 -11.35
CA LYS A 98 20.27 15.38 -10.99
C LYS A 98 19.12 15.21 -11.99
N GLY A 99 17.90 15.02 -11.48
CA GLY A 99 16.70 14.80 -12.31
C GLY A 99 16.58 13.39 -12.90
N ALA A 100 17.40 12.42 -12.48
CA ALA A 100 17.24 11.04 -12.90
C ALA A 100 15.88 10.46 -12.45
N SER A 101 15.20 9.74 -13.34
CA SER A 101 13.88 9.13 -13.08
C SER A 101 13.91 8.17 -11.90
N TYR A 102 12.93 8.32 -11.01
CA TYR A 102 12.67 7.39 -9.90
C TYR A 102 11.79 6.21 -10.30
N GLY A 103 10.91 6.38 -11.29
CA GLY A 103 10.01 5.32 -11.73
C GLY A 103 10.65 4.30 -12.67
N SER A 104 11.52 4.75 -13.60
CA SER A 104 12.15 3.85 -14.59
C SER A 104 12.93 2.67 -13.97
N PRO A 105 13.72 2.85 -12.89
CA PRO A 105 14.40 1.73 -12.23
C PRO A 105 13.43 0.69 -11.65
N LEU A 106 12.26 1.10 -11.15
CA LEU A 106 11.26 0.21 -10.56
C LEU A 106 10.66 -0.75 -11.60
N LEU A 107 10.56 -0.28 -12.85
CA LEU A 107 10.02 -1.05 -13.96
C LEU A 107 10.97 -2.14 -14.49
N ARG A 108 12.25 -2.13 -14.12
CA ARG A 108 13.24 -3.09 -14.63
C ARG A 108 13.05 -4.48 -14.04
N THR A 109 13.53 -5.51 -14.73
CA THR A 109 13.64 -6.85 -14.14
C THR A 109 14.60 -6.81 -12.95
N GLU A 110 14.50 -7.78 -12.04
CA GLU A 110 15.36 -7.84 -10.86
C GLU A 110 16.84 -7.90 -11.23
N ASN A 111 17.23 -8.80 -12.13
CA ASN A 111 18.61 -8.92 -12.59
C ASN A 111 19.15 -7.58 -13.16
N VAL A 112 18.38 -6.91 -14.03
CA VAL A 112 18.79 -5.61 -14.59
C VAL A 112 18.88 -4.53 -13.50
N PHE A 113 17.97 -4.55 -12.52
CA PHE A 113 18.02 -3.61 -11.40
C PHE A 113 19.27 -3.82 -10.55
N LEU A 114 19.54 -5.05 -10.12
CA LEU A 114 20.70 -5.38 -9.28
C LEU A 114 22.01 -5.08 -10.00
N LYS A 115 22.16 -5.53 -11.25
CA LYS A 115 23.35 -5.27 -12.05
C LYS A 115 23.65 -3.77 -12.16
N LYS A 116 22.64 -2.94 -12.39
CA LYS A 116 22.82 -1.51 -12.66
C LYS A 116 22.88 -0.64 -11.40
N PHE A 117 22.04 -0.93 -10.41
CA PHE A 117 21.84 -0.04 -9.25
C PHE A 117 22.45 -0.57 -7.96
N VAL A 118 22.93 -1.82 -7.94
CA VAL A 118 23.61 -2.42 -6.78
C VAL A 118 25.05 -2.75 -7.15
N TYR A 119 25.26 -3.70 -8.06
CA TYR A 119 26.60 -4.17 -8.42
C TYR A 119 27.38 -3.17 -9.30
N GLY A 120 26.68 -2.30 -10.02
CA GLY A 120 27.31 -1.24 -10.81
C GLY A 120 28.03 -0.16 -9.99
N PHE A 121 27.84 -0.14 -8.67
CA PHE A 121 28.52 0.76 -7.75
C PHE A 121 29.48 -0.03 -6.85
N GLU A 122 30.59 -0.53 -7.42
CA GLU A 122 31.50 -1.49 -6.76
C GLU A 122 31.84 -1.13 -5.31
N LYS A 123 32.22 0.14 -5.05
CA LYS A 123 32.56 0.65 -3.70
C LYS A 123 31.42 0.55 -2.69
N HIS A 124 30.17 0.66 -3.12
CA HIS A 124 28.98 0.65 -2.28
C HIS A 124 28.15 -0.63 -2.43
N SER A 125 28.57 -1.56 -3.28
CA SER A 125 27.78 -2.73 -3.68
C SER A 125 27.32 -3.59 -2.49
N SER A 126 28.21 -3.85 -1.54
CA SER A 126 27.88 -4.60 -0.32
C SER A 126 26.83 -3.89 0.54
N GLN A 127 26.92 -2.57 0.69
CA GLN A 127 25.95 -1.79 1.47
C GLN A 127 24.59 -1.73 0.77
N LEU A 128 24.59 -1.49 -0.54
CA LEU A 128 23.39 -1.47 -1.38
C LEU A 128 22.67 -2.81 -1.37
N LEU A 129 23.42 -3.92 -1.44
CA LEU A 129 22.86 -5.26 -1.36
C LEU A 129 22.20 -5.51 0.00
N LYS A 130 22.87 -5.14 1.11
CA LYS A 130 22.30 -5.24 2.46
C LYS A 130 21.01 -4.44 2.61
N ILE A 131 20.93 -3.22 2.04
CA ILE A 131 19.70 -2.42 2.05
C ILE A 131 18.58 -3.14 1.30
N TYR A 132 18.90 -3.66 0.11
CA TYR A 132 17.93 -4.38 -0.73
C TYR A 132 17.40 -5.64 -0.03
N GLU A 133 18.28 -6.50 0.47
CA GLU A 133 17.90 -7.75 1.13
C GLU A 133 17.13 -7.51 2.42
N LYS A 134 17.58 -6.56 3.26
CA LYS A 134 16.87 -6.21 4.51
C LYS A 134 15.43 -5.77 4.24
N SER A 135 15.24 -4.94 3.23
CA SER A 135 13.91 -4.43 2.88
C SER A 135 13.03 -5.49 2.20
N MET A 136 13.61 -6.41 1.44
CA MET A 136 12.91 -7.59 0.91
C MET A 136 12.40 -8.51 2.03
N ASN A 137 13.23 -8.73 3.07
CA ASN A 137 12.89 -9.62 4.18
C ASN A 137 11.82 -9.01 5.10
N GLN A 138 11.86 -7.70 5.33
CA GLN A 138 10.81 -6.98 6.07
C GLN A 138 9.46 -7.05 5.36
N GLY A 139 9.44 -7.07 4.03
CA GLY A 139 8.20 -7.25 3.27
C GLY A 139 7.47 -8.55 3.56
N ASN A 140 8.15 -9.60 4.01
CA ASN A 140 7.53 -10.90 4.28
C ASN A 140 6.88 -10.99 5.67
N THR A 141 7.46 -10.34 6.70
CA THR A 141 6.93 -10.32 8.07
C THR A 141 5.88 -9.21 8.27
N THR A 142 6.13 -8.04 7.69
CA THR A 142 5.30 -6.86 7.94
C THR A 142 3.96 -6.90 7.19
N ASP A 143 3.83 -7.70 6.13
CA ASP A 143 2.55 -7.87 5.41
C ASP A 143 1.53 -8.62 6.29
N GLN A 144 1.95 -9.65 7.04
CA GLN A 144 1.08 -10.33 8.01
C GLN A 144 0.79 -9.46 9.23
N GLU A 145 1.80 -8.79 9.79
CA GLU A 145 1.65 -7.93 10.97
C GLU A 145 0.87 -6.64 10.69
N LYS A 146 1.02 -6.03 9.50
CA LYS A 146 0.22 -4.87 9.09
C LYS A 146 -1.20 -5.26 8.69
N LEU A 147 -1.43 -6.42 8.07
CA LEU A 147 -2.80 -6.89 7.86
C LEU A 147 -3.49 -7.16 9.21
N ALA A 148 -2.77 -7.75 10.16
CA ALA A 148 -3.27 -8.01 11.50
C ALA A 148 -3.52 -6.71 12.27
N SER A 149 -2.63 -5.72 12.22
CA SER A 149 -2.82 -4.43 12.90
C SER A 149 -3.86 -3.54 12.23
N LEU A 150 -3.99 -3.57 10.90
CA LEU A 150 -5.07 -2.89 10.18
C LEU A 150 -6.43 -3.53 10.43
N LYS A 151 -6.51 -4.87 10.50
CA LYS A 151 -7.74 -5.56 10.92
C LYS A 151 -8.12 -5.20 12.35
N LYS A 152 -7.16 -5.21 13.29
CA LYS A 152 -7.39 -4.77 14.69
C LYS A 152 -7.84 -3.31 14.76
N ASN A 153 -7.21 -2.40 14.02
CA ASN A 153 -7.60 -0.99 13.99
C ASN A 153 -8.96 -0.77 13.32
N MET A 154 -9.36 -1.60 12.36
CA MET A 154 -10.67 -1.52 11.72
C MET A 154 -11.78 -2.02 12.65
N VAL A 155 -11.55 -3.12 13.39
CA VAL A 155 -12.44 -3.63 14.44
C VAL A 155 -12.55 -2.63 15.59
N PHE A 156 -11.43 -2.07 16.06
CA PHE A 156 -11.40 -1.08 17.13
C PHE A 156 -12.11 0.23 16.75
N ARG A 157 -11.94 0.68 15.50
CA ARG A 157 -12.60 1.88 14.98
C ARG A 157 -14.09 1.66 14.70
N TRP A 158 -14.51 0.43 14.43
CA TRP A 158 -15.93 0.03 14.39
C TRP A 158 -16.55 -0.06 15.79
N TRP A 159 -15.83 -0.61 16.77
CA TRP A 159 -16.23 -0.64 18.18
C TRP A 159 -16.50 0.78 18.71
N LEU A 160 -15.55 1.70 18.49
CA LEU A 160 -15.72 3.14 18.82
C LEU A 160 -16.90 3.80 18.10
N CYS A 161 -17.27 3.32 16.92
CA CYS A 161 -18.40 3.86 16.16
C CYS A 161 -19.75 3.32 16.68
N MET A 162 -19.76 2.14 17.30
CA MET A 162 -20.96 1.54 17.89
C MET A 162 -21.25 2.05 19.31
N GLU A 163 -20.22 2.39 20.08
CA GLU A 163 -20.33 3.05 21.41
C GLU A 163 -21.13 4.36 21.34
N VAL A 164 -21.03 5.07 20.20
CA VAL A 164 -21.71 6.36 19.98
C VAL A 164 -23.17 6.18 19.55
N SER A 165 -23.56 5.02 19.03
CA SER A 165 -24.91 4.79 18.50
C SER A 165 -25.94 4.29 19.52
N GLY A 166 -25.51 3.70 20.65
CA GLY A 166 -26.40 3.30 21.74
C GLY A 166 -27.54 2.34 21.35
N ASP A 167 -27.41 1.58 20.27
CA ASP A 167 -28.47 0.69 19.77
C ASP A 167 -28.16 -0.78 20.11
N VAL A 168 -28.60 -1.21 21.30
CA VAL A 168 -28.41 -2.56 21.86
C VAL A 168 -29.04 -3.65 20.98
N PHE A 169 -30.03 -3.31 20.16
CA PHE A 169 -30.78 -4.28 19.34
C PHE A 169 -30.00 -4.74 18.09
N GLN A 170 -29.10 -3.91 17.56
CA GLN A 170 -28.18 -4.32 16.49
C GLN A 170 -27.05 -5.22 16.99
N TRP A 171 -26.71 -5.14 18.29
CA TRP A 171 -25.63 -5.92 18.88
C TRP A 171 -25.95 -7.42 18.95
N LEU A 172 -27.20 -7.78 19.32
CA LEU A 172 -27.68 -9.17 19.39
C LEU A 172 -27.78 -9.85 18.01
N LEU A 173 -28.25 -9.13 16.98
CA LEU A 173 -28.35 -9.67 15.61
C LEU A 173 -26.97 -9.83 14.94
N TRP A 174 -25.96 -9.09 15.38
CA TRP A 174 -24.60 -9.15 14.84
C TRP A 174 -23.77 -10.27 15.48
N THR A 175 -23.93 -10.54 16.78
CA THR A 175 -23.27 -11.66 17.46
C THR A 175 -23.81 -13.01 17.01
N GLU A 176 -25.13 -13.14 16.76
CA GLU A 176 -25.70 -14.35 16.13
C GLU A 176 -25.12 -14.59 14.72
N LYS A 177 -24.96 -13.54 13.90
CA LYS A 177 -24.37 -13.67 12.56
C LYS A 177 -22.89 -14.06 12.58
N LEU A 178 -22.14 -13.59 13.57
CA LEU A 178 -20.72 -13.95 13.72
C LEU A 178 -20.53 -15.36 14.28
N ALA A 179 -21.39 -15.79 15.21
CA ALA A 179 -21.40 -17.17 15.72
C ALA A 179 -21.70 -18.19 14.61
N ILE A 180 -22.61 -17.86 13.67
CA ILE A 180 -22.93 -18.71 12.51
C ILE A 180 -21.75 -18.80 11.52
N SER A 181 -20.85 -17.82 11.51
CA SER A 181 -19.71 -17.77 10.57
C SER A 181 -18.45 -18.52 11.05
N GLY A 182 -18.44 -19.06 12.28
CA GLY A 182 -17.35 -19.89 12.81
C GLY A 182 -16.05 -19.15 13.16
N TRP A 183 -16.10 -17.84 13.41
CA TRP A 183 -14.92 -16.99 13.68
C TRP A 183 -14.64 -16.75 15.18
N PHE A 184 -14.85 -17.75 16.03
CA PHE A 184 -14.50 -17.66 17.45
C PHE A 184 -13.46 -18.73 17.79
N GLU A 185 -12.18 -18.37 17.77
CA GLU A 185 -11.14 -19.08 18.52
C GLU A 185 -10.96 -18.36 19.85
N GLU A 186 -11.19 -19.13 20.90
CA GLU A 186 -11.14 -18.77 22.31
C GLU A 186 -9.66 -18.71 22.73
N GLU A 187 -9.08 -17.51 22.76
CA GLU A 187 -7.87 -17.27 23.53
C GLU A 187 -8.11 -16.10 24.49
N ASP A 188 -7.69 -16.34 25.74
CA ASP A 188 -7.72 -15.46 26.91
C ASP A 188 -9.07 -15.32 27.64
N GLY A 189 -9.43 -16.43 28.31
CA GLY A 189 -10.17 -16.52 29.57
C GLY A 189 -10.84 -15.26 30.11
N PHE A 190 -12.05 -14.99 29.62
CA PHE A 190 -13.09 -14.24 30.35
C PHE A 190 -14.44 -14.91 30.11
N ALA A 191 -14.59 -16.12 30.64
CA ALA A 191 -15.89 -16.73 30.87
C ALA A 191 -16.46 -16.14 32.18
N MET A 192 -17.46 -15.25 32.09
CA MET A 192 -18.45 -14.88 33.10
C MET A 192 -19.28 -13.73 32.48
N LEU A 193 -20.61 -13.71 32.42
CA LEU A 193 -21.63 -14.45 33.14
C LEU A 193 -22.96 -14.21 32.39
N VAL A 194 -23.59 -15.26 31.85
CA VAL A 194 -25.03 -15.22 31.55
C VAL A 194 -25.73 -15.64 32.82
N VAL A 195 -26.27 -14.67 33.57
CA VAL A 195 -27.33 -14.92 34.55
C VAL A 195 -28.43 -13.89 34.28
N VAL A 196 -29.52 -14.42 33.73
CA VAL A 196 -30.93 -14.12 34.06
C VAL A 196 -31.13 -12.79 34.83
N TRP A 197 -31.57 -11.74 34.13
CA TRP A 197 -32.94 -11.19 34.14
C TRP A 197 -33.05 -10.11 33.06
#